data_AF-A0A382I799-F1
#
_entry.id   AF-A0A382I799-F1
#
_cell.length_a   1.000
_cell.length_b   1.000
_cell.length_c   1.000
_cell.angle_alpha   90.00
_cell.angle_beta   90.00
_cell.angle_gamma   90.00
#
_symmetry.space_group_name_H-M   'P 1'
#
loop_
_entity.id
_entity.type
_entity.pdbx_description
1 polymer ?
#
loop_
_entity_poly.entity_id
_entity_poly.type
_entity_poly.pdbx_seq_one_letter_code
_entity_poly.pdbx_strand_id
1 'polypeptide(L)'
;MFLIKHILWSSLIKKTRNPQQTQNELLKQILSKNKDTVFGKEHGFEEIRSYEEFCSAIPIQSYEDLRGYIEKQEKEKKLYLTAEQPIMYAQTSGTTGKPKFISISKNSISQYRKSQQVFAYAVYASISGVYNGKMLGIRSPAVEGYLDTGTPYGSMSGLIYKSMPGLVRSRFVVPTEIFEIEDYELKYYLITAFSLMEGNVTLMATANPSTILKLGDIIGKQADRLIHNIKTGTFTNLEKLGADQKKSIVQSFKKNTKRASELENILSKKGNLTFADIWPNLKAVCTWTGG
;
A
#
# COMPACT_ATOMS: atom_id res chain seq x y z
N MET A 1 13.30 0.34 -15.28
CA MET A 1 13.15 -1.13 -15.32
C MET A 1 14.47 -1.87 -15.50
N PHE A 2 15.41 -1.40 -16.34
CA PHE A 2 16.72 -2.04 -16.52
C PHE A 2 17.48 -2.34 -15.22
N LEU A 3 17.73 -1.33 -14.36
CA LEU A 3 18.43 -1.54 -13.09
C LEU A 3 17.71 -2.55 -12.18
N ILE A 4 16.38 -2.49 -12.11
CA ILE A 4 15.58 -3.42 -11.31
C ILE A 4 15.74 -4.85 -11.81
N LYS A 5 15.72 -5.06 -13.14
CA LYS A 5 15.99 -6.37 -13.76
C LYS A 5 17.32 -6.94 -13.30
N HIS A 6 18.39 -6.17 -13.47
CA HIS A 6 19.75 -6.68 -13.27
C HIS A 6 20.15 -6.80 -11.79
N ILE A 7 19.65 -5.93 -10.93
CA ILE A 7 20.04 -5.89 -9.51
C ILE A 7 19.08 -6.72 -8.65
N LEU A 8 17.78 -6.45 -8.73
CA LEU A 8 16.80 -7.02 -7.80
C LEU A 8 16.18 -8.32 -8.33
N TRP A 9 15.69 -8.30 -9.57
CA TRP A 9 15.05 -9.46 -10.18
C TRP A 9 16.02 -10.62 -10.38
N SER A 10 17.18 -10.38 -11.02
CA SER A 10 18.20 -11.43 -11.19
C SER A 10 18.69 -11.99 -9.86
N SER A 11 18.81 -11.16 -8.83
CA SER A 11 19.17 -11.61 -7.48
C SER A 11 18.09 -12.51 -6.88
N LEU A 12 16.81 -12.14 -7.01
CA LEU A 12 15.70 -13.00 -6.61
C LEU A 12 15.74 -14.34 -7.34
N ILE A 13 15.85 -14.34 -8.67
CA ILE A 13 15.90 -15.58 -9.46
C ILE A 13 17.07 -16.46 -9.05
N LYS A 14 18.26 -15.88 -8.80
CA LYS A 14 19.41 -16.64 -8.29
C LYS A 14 19.11 -17.29 -6.93
N LYS A 15 18.50 -16.56 -6.00
CA LYS A 15 18.11 -17.07 -4.67
C LYS A 15 17.06 -18.18 -4.76
N THR A 16 16.10 -18.08 -5.69
CA THR A 16 15.09 -19.13 -5.88
C THR A 16 15.65 -20.47 -6.38
N ARG A 17 16.87 -20.50 -6.91
CA ARG A 17 17.55 -21.75 -7.29
C ARG A 17 18.10 -22.53 -6.10
N ASN A 18 18.34 -21.88 -4.96
CA ASN A 18 18.85 -22.49 -3.73
C ASN A 18 18.07 -21.95 -2.51
N PRO A 19 16.76 -22.27 -2.39
CA PRO A 19 15.90 -21.68 -1.38
C PRO A 19 16.31 -22.06 0.04
N GLN A 20 16.74 -23.31 0.28
CA GLN A 20 17.16 -23.77 1.60
C GLN A 20 18.40 -23.00 2.10
N GLN A 21 19.45 -22.89 1.28
CA GLN A 21 20.63 -22.10 1.61
C GLN A 21 20.26 -20.63 1.89
N THR A 22 19.42 -20.04 1.02
CA THR A 22 18.97 -18.66 1.18
C THR A 22 18.24 -18.43 2.51
N GLN A 23 17.36 -19.36 2.91
CA GLN A 23 16.64 -19.28 4.19
C GLN A 23 17.58 -19.47 5.39
N ASN A 24 18.54 -20.41 5.31
CA ASN A 24 19.53 -20.62 6.38
C ASN A 24 20.43 -19.39 6.59
N GLU A 25 20.86 -18.74 5.51
CA GLU A 25 21.61 -17.48 5.59
C GLU A 25 20.78 -16.35 6.20
N LEU A 26 19.50 -16.24 5.82
CA LEU A 26 18.59 -15.25 6.39
C LEU A 26 18.37 -15.49 7.89
N LEU A 27 18.16 -16.74 8.30
CA LEU A 27 18.01 -17.11 9.71
C LEU A 27 19.24 -16.71 10.51
N LYS A 28 20.45 -17.06 10.05
CA LYS A 28 21.71 -16.66 10.70
C LYS A 28 21.83 -15.15 10.84
N GLN A 29 21.44 -14.38 9.81
CA GLN A 29 21.43 -12.91 9.88
C GLN A 29 20.44 -12.38 10.91
N ILE A 30 19.24 -12.97 11.00
CA ILE A 30 18.23 -12.57 11.99
C ILE A 30 18.73 -12.85 13.41
N LEU A 31 19.26 -14.04 13.67
CA LEU A 31 19.78 -14.42 14.99
C LEU A 31 20.96 -13.53 15.40
N SER A 32 21.96 -13.41 14.52
CA SER A 32 23.15 -12.58 14.78
C SER A 32 22.79 -11.12 15.05
N LYS A 33 21.84 -10.56 14.30
CA LYS A 33 21.40 -9.17 14.48
C LYS A 33 20.68 -8.94 15.80
N ASN A 34 19.93 -9.92 16.30
CA ASN A 34 19.08 -9.76 17.47
C ASN A 34 19.64 -10.42 18.73
N LYS A 35 20.87 -10.97 18.69
CA LYS A 35 21.47 -11.70 19.83
C LYS A 35 21.55 -10.88 21.12
N ASP A 36 21.74 -9.57 21.02
CA ASP A 36 21.89 -8.68 22.18
C ASP A 36 20.57 -8.18 22.77
N THR A 37 19.43 -8.52 22.14
CA THR A 37 18.10 -8.19 22.65
C THR A 37 17.78 -9.04 23.88
N VAL A 38 16.84 -8.59 24.73
CA VAL A 38 16.36 -9.40 25.88
C VAL A 38 15.87 -10.77 25.40
N PHE A 39 15.03 -10.80 24.37
CA PHE A 39 14.51 -12.03 23.77
C PHE A 39 15.64 -12.92 23.24
N GLY A 40 16.62 -12.34 22.54
CA GLY A 40 17.75 -13.06 21.98
C GLY A 40 18.64 -13.71 23.03
N LYS A 41 18.88 -13.03 24.15
CA LYS A 41 19.64 -13.58 25.29
C LYS A 41 18.89 -14.69 26.01
N GLU A 42 17.60 -14.51 26.24
CA GLU A 42 16.75 -15.51 26.90
C GLU A 42 16.64 -16.82 26.10
N HIS A 43 16.73 -16.75 24.77
CA HIS A 43 16.64 -17.91 23.87
C HIS A 43 17.99 -18.35 23.29
N GLY A 44 19.11 -17.83 23.79
CA GLY A 44 20.45 -18.27 23.37
C GLY A 44 20.75 -18.08 21.87
N PHE A 45 20.40 -16.92 21.32
CA PHE A 45 20.63 -16.62 19.89
C PHE A 45 22.10 -16.69 19.49
N GLU A 46 23.03 -16.43 20.42
CA GLU A 46 24.46 -16.49 20.17
C GLU A 46 24.97 -17.93 20.07
N GLU A 47 24.26 -18.90 20.64
CA GLU A 47 24.64 -20.32 20.71
C GLU A 47 24.09 -21.13 19.54
N ILE A 48 22.95 -20.72 18.94
CA ILE A 48 22.30 -21.43 17.84
C ILE A 48 23.19 -21.46 16.58
N ARG A 49 23.44 -22.66 16.05
CA ARG A 49 24.27 -22.92 14.85
C ARG A 49 23.52 -23.60 13.70
N SER A 50 22.42 -24.26 14.01
CA SER A 50 21.62 -25.04 13.06
C SER A 50 20.14 -24.69 13.10
N TYR A 51 19.37 -25.13 12.10
CA TYR A 51 17.92 -24.93 12.06
C TYR A 51 17.24 -25.77 13.15
N GLU A 52 17.77 -26.95 13.42
CA GLU A 52 17.29 -27.89 14.42
C GLU A 52 17.46 -27.32 15.84
N GLU A 53 18.61 -26.70 16.12
CA GLU A 53 18.83 -25.96 17.37
C GLU A 53 17.90 -24.75 17.48
N PHE A 54 17.68 -24.01 16.40
CA PHE A 54 16.72 -22.89 16.38
C PHE A 54 15.31 -23.35 16.77
N CYS A 55 14.82 -24.43 16.16
CA CYS A 55 13.51 -24.99 16.47
C CYS A 55 13.40 -25.54 17.90
N SER A 56 14.50 -26.05 18.45
CA SER A 56 14.53 -26.57 19.82
C SER A 56 14.56 -25.43 20.85
N ALA A 57 15.27 -24.34 20.56
CA ALA A 57 15.42 -23.19 21.45
C ALA A 57 14.19 -22.29 21.48
N ILE A 58 13.47 -22.16 20.35
CA ILE A 58 12.41 -21.17 20.20
C ILE A 58 11.11 -21.87 19.79
N PRO A 59 10.17 -22.08 20.73
CA PRO A 59 8.88 -22.68 20.39
C PRO A 59 8.08 -21.75 19.48
N ILE A 60 7.05 -22.28 18.84
CA ILE A 60 6.10 -21.48 18.06
C ILE A 60 5.36 -20.52 19.01
N GLN A 61 5.39 -19.23 18.68
CA GLN A 61 4.79 -18.17 19.50
C GLN A 61 3.66 -17.44 18.77
N SER A 62 2.68 -17.01 19.55
CA SER A 62 1.64 -16.08 19.15
C SER A 62 2.08 -14.62 19.37
N TYR A 63 1.25 -13.68 18.93
CA TYR A 63 1.49 -12.27 19.25
C TYR A 63 1.42 -12.00 20.77
N GLU A 64 0.60 -12.74 21.50
CA GLU A 64 0.40 -12.49 22.93
C GLU A 64 1.62 -12.90 23.75
N ASP A 65 2.33 -13.95 23.34
CA ASP A 65 3.62 -14.35 23.92
C ASP A 65 4.68 -13.25 23.72
N LEU A 66 4.61 -12.55 22.58
CA LEU A 66 5.54 -11.48 22.20
C LEU A 66 5.14 -10.08 22.69
N ARG A 67 3.87 -9.90 23.11
CA ARG A 67 3.29 -8.58 23.42
C ARG A 67 4.11 -7.84 24.46
N GLY A 68 4.55 -8.54 25.51
CA GLY A 68 5.35 -7.96 26.58
C GLY A 68 6.65 -7.33 26.08
N TYR A 69 7.37 -8.01 25.18
CA TYR A 69 8.61 -7.48 24.60
C TYR A 69 8.33 -6.28 23.69
N ILE A 70 7.28 -6.33 22.87
CA ILE A 70 6.90 -5.25 21.96
C ILE A 70 6.53 -3.99 22.75
N GLU A 71 5.67 -4.12 23.77
CA GLU A 71 5.21 -2.98 24.57
C GLU A 71 6.35 -2.38 25.43
N LYS A 72 7.23 -3.20 25.98
CA LYS A 72 8.43 -2.71 26.71
C LYS A 72 9.41 -2.03 25.77
N GLN A 73 9.65 -2.59 24.59
CA GLN A 73 10.48 -1.96 23.57
C GLN A 73 9.94 -0.58 23.20
N GLU A 74 8.62 -0.48 23.01
CA GLU A 74 7.97 0.78 22.67
C GLU A 74 8.12 1.83 23.75
N LYS A 75 7.86 1.47 25.01
CA LYS A 75 7.85 2.42 26.14
C LYS A 75 9.24 2.80 26.59
N GLU A 76 10.15 1.83 26.71
CA GLU A 76 11.48 2.04 27.28
C GLU A 76 12.54 2.39 26.24
N LYS A 77 12.24 2.18 24.94
CA LYS A 77 13.17 2.40 23.83
C LYS A 77 14.49 1.62 23.97
N LYS A 78 14.43 0.46 24.63
CA LYS A 78 15.53 -0.51 24.78
C LYS A 78 15.32 -1.73 23.88
N LEU A 79 16.37 -2.54 23.72
CA LEU A 79 16.38 -3.70 22.84
C LEU A 79 15.71 -4.91 23.50
N TYR A 80 14.39 -5.07 23.32
CA TYR A 80 13.64 -6.18 23.90
C TYR A 80 13.42 -7.33 22.92
N LEU A 81 12.64 -7.11 21.86
CA LEU A 81 12.36 -8.14 20.84
C LEU A 81 13.30 -8.02 19.63
N THR A 82 13.55 -6.79 19.18
CA THR A 82 14.35 -6.54 17.98
C THR A 82 15.45 -5.53 18.25
N ALA A 83 16.59 -5.69 17.58
CA ALA A 83 17.72 -4.76 17.67
C ALA A 83 17.42 -3.39 17.02
N GLU A 84 16.39 -3.30 16.18
CA GLU A 84 15.91 -2.03 15.63
C GLU A 84 14.69 -1.53 16.39
N GLN A 85 14.68 -0.23 16.73
CA GLN A 85 13.49 0.45 17.20
C GLN A 85 12.47 0.63 16.07
N PRO A 86 11.18 0.41 16.33
CA PRO A 86 10.12 0.70 15.37
C PRO A 86 10.05 2.21 15.13
N ILE A 87 9.87 2.58 13.87
CA ILE A 87 9.60 3.96 13.47
C ILE A 87 8.10 4.22 13.29
N MET A 88 7.33 3.15 13.14
CA MET A 88 5.87 3.12 13.17
C MET A 88 5.40 1.70 13.47
N TYR A 89 4.09 1.53 13.62
CA TYR A 89 3.46 0.21 13.68
C TYR A 89 2.38 0.04 12.61
N ALA A 90 2.22 -1.18 12.12
CA ALA A 90 0.96 -1.59 11.52
C ALA A 90 0.01 -2.04 12.62
N GLN A 91 -1.13 -1.38 12.75
CA GLN A 91 -2.17 -1.79 13.67
C GLN A 91 -3.04 -2.86 13.02
N THR A 92 -3.28 -3.97 13.72
CA THR A 92 -4.27 -4.96 13.29
C THR A 92 -5.36 -5.06 14.34
N SER A 93 -6.62 -4.97 13.90
CA SER A 93 -7.83 -4.90 14.73
C SER A 93 -8.29 -6.26 15.23
N GLY A 94 -7.36 -7.13 15.64
CA GLY A 94 -7.63 -8.53 15.99
C GLY A 94 -8.95 -8.75 16.74
N THR A 95 -9.67 -9.82 16.38
CA THR A 95 -11.09 -10.09 16.72
C THR A 95 -11.41 -10.24 18.21
N THR A 96 -10.44 -10.10 19.13
CA THR A 96 -10.56 -10.50 20.54
C THR A 96 -10.06 -9.48 21.57
N GLY A 97 -9.69 -8.24 21.22
CA GLY A 97 -9.37 -7.23 22.24
C GLY A 97 -8.37 -6.13 21.85
N LYS A 98 -7.43 -5.83 22.77
CA LYS A 98 -6.41 -4.77 22.62
C LYS A 98 -5.70 -4.86 21.25
N PRO A 99 -5.60 -3.76 20.49
CA PRO A 99 -4.96 -3.77 19.17
C PRO A 99 -3.56 -4.40 19.21
N LYS A 100 -3.19 -5.07 18.11
CA LYS A 100 -1.84 -5.61 17.92
C LYS A 100 -1.04 -4.64 17.08
N PHE A 101 0.19 -4.37 17.50
CA PHE A 101 1.10 -3.42 16.88
C PHE A 101 2.29 -4.17 16.30
N ILE A 102 2.29 -4.36 14.98
CA ILE A 102 3.36 -5.03 14.26
C ILE A 102 4.44 -4.01 13.93
N SER A 103 5.65 -4.22 14.47
CA SER A 103 6.79 -3.32 14.36
C SER A 103 7.17 -3.04 12.92
N ILE A 104 7.22 -1.78 12.52
CA ILE A 104 7.78 -1.35 11.25
C ILE A 104 9.07 -0.59 11.50
N SER A 105 10.19 -1.15 11.04
CA SER A 105 11.51 -0.55 11.16
C SER A 105 12.00 0.01 9.81
N LYS A 106 13.12 0.75 9.85
CA LYS A 106 13.78 1.25 8.62
C LYS A 106 14.17 0.11 7.69
N ASN A 107 14.66 -1.01 8.23
CA ASN A 107 14.98 -2.18 7.42
C ASN A 107 13.72 -2.80 6.79
N SER A 108 12.62 -2.95 7.55
CA SER A 108 11.36 -3.47 7.00
C SER A 108 10.86 -2.65 5.80
N ILE A 109 10.96 -1.32 5.89
CA ILE A 109 10.62 -0.40 4.78
C ILE A 109 11.54 -0.64 3.57
N SER A 110 12.84 -0.76 3.79
CA SER A 110 13.82 -1.03 2.72
C SER A 110 13.54 -2.35 2.00
N GLN A 111 13.24 -3.42 2.75
CA GLN A 111 12.90 -4.72 2.17
C GLN A 111 11.57 -4.67 1.41
N TYR A 112 10.56 -4.00 1.97
CA TYR A 112 9.27 -3.83 1.30
C TYR A 112 9.39 -2.99 0.01
N ARG A 113 10.24 -1.95 -0.02
CA ARG A 113 10.52 -1.21 -1.28
C ARG A 113 11.11 -2.12 -2.34
N LYS A 114 12.07 -2.98 -1.97
CA LYS A 114 12.67 -3.94 -2.90
C LYS A 114 11.64 -4.93 -3.43
N SER A 115 10.76 -5.47 -2.56
CA SER A 115 9.70 -6.39 -3.00
C SER A 115 8.72 -5.72 -3.96
N GLN A 116 8.32 -4.47 -3.71
CA GLN A 116 7.48 -3.69 -4.62
C GLN A 116 8.16 -3.42 -5.97
N GLN A 117 9.47 -3.14 -5.99
CA GLN A 117 10.22 -2.97 -7.23
C GLN A 117 10.30 -4.27 -8.04
N VAL A 118 10.55 -5.40 -7.37
CA VAL A 118 10.52 -6.73 -7.99
C VAL A 118 9.14 -7.02 -8.58
N PHE A 119 8.07 -6.78 -7.82
CA PHE A 119 6.69 -6.96 -8.28
C PHE A 119 6.40 -6.09 -9.50
N ALA A 120 6.75 -4.80 -9.44
CA ALA A 120 6.56 -3.88 -10.57
C ALA A 120 7.33 -4.35 -11.82
N TYR A 121 8.54 -4.89 -11.66
CA TYR A 121 9.27 -5.47 -12.77
C TYR A 121 8.61 -6.74 -13.32
N ALA A 122 8.09 -7.63 -12.46
CA ALA A 122 7.37 -8.82 -12.89
C ALA A 122 6.15 -8.46 -13.75
N VAL A 123 5.37 -7.47 -13.31
CA VAL A 123 4.22 -6.93 -14.07
C VAL A 123 4.67 -6.32 -15.40
N TYR A 124 5.71 -5.49 -15.39
CA TYR A 124 6.30 -4.90 -16.60
C TYR A 124 6.76 -5.95 -17.62
N ALA A 125 7.47 -6.99 -17.14
CA ALA A 125 8.03 -8.03 -17.99
C ALA A 125 6.95 -8.95 -18.57
N SER A 126 5.82 -9.10 -17.87
CA SER A 126 4.74 -10.01 -18.26
C SER A 126 3.68 -9.36 -19.15
N ILE A 127 3.47 -8.04 -19.02
CA ILE A 127 2.36 -7.34 -19.66
C ILE A 127 2.89 -6.11 -20.42
N SER A 128 2.97 -6.24 -21.75
CA SER A 128 3.46 -5.17 -22.62
C SER A 128 2.60 -3.91 -22.48
N GLY A 129 3.25 -2.76 -22.28
CA GLY A 129 2.60 -1.46 -22.18
C GLY A 129 1.80 -1.20 -20.90
N VAL A 130 1.88 -2.06 -19.87
CA VAL A 130 1.14 -1.91 -18.61
C VAL A 130 1.40 -0.59 -17.87
N TYR A 131 2.55 0.04 -18.13
CA TYR A 131 2.96 1.35 -17.57
C TYR A 131 2.96 2.50 -18.58
N ASN A 132 2.34 2.33 -19.76
CA ASN A 132 2.28 3.38 -20.78
C ASN A 132 1.29 4.50 -20.41
N GLY A 133 0.26 4.19 -19.62
CA GLY A 133 -0.70 5.16 -19.09
C GLY A 133 -0.49 5.47 -17.62
N LYS A 134 -1.54 5.98 -16.99
CA LYS A 134 -1.62 6.17 -15.54
C LYS A 134 -2.03 4.89 -14.82
N MET A 135 -1.76 4.87 -13.53
CA MET A 135 -2.12 3.78 -12.62
C MET A 135 -3.21 4.23 -11.65
N LEU A 136 -4.28 3.47 -11.54
CA LEU A 136 -5.24 3.61 -10.46
C LEU A 136 -4.83 2.69 -9.31
N GLY A 137 -4.09 3.24 -8.34
CA GLY A 137 -3.67 2.53 -7.14
C GLY A 137 -4.45 2.97 -5.91
N ILE A 138 -5.23 2.08 -5.31
CA ILE A 138 -5.97 2.35 -4.06
C ILE A 138 -5.13 1.90 -2.86
N ARG A 139 -5.07 2.74 -1.82
CA ARG A 139 -4.22 2.53 -0.65
C ARG A 139 -4.82 3.14 0.62
N SER A 140 -4.30 2.69 1.75
CA SER A 140 -4.62 3.26 3.06
C SER A 140 -3.70 4.46 3.41
N PRO A 141 -4.10 5.31 4.37
CA PRO A 141 -3.24 6.36 4.90
C PRO A 141 -1.89 5.84 5.41
N ALA A 142 -0.87 6.69 5.37
CA ALA A 142 0.45 6.35 5.93
C ALA A 142 0.42 6.33 7.46
N VAL A 143 -0.34 7.26 8.05
CA VAL A 143 -0.56 7.40 9.48
C VAL A 143 -2.06 7.44 9.71
N GLU A 144 -2.53 6.59 10.60
CA GLU A 144 -3.94 6.49 11.02
C GLU A 144 -4.10 7.03 12.46
N GLY A 145 -3.02 7.03 13.24
CA GLY A 145 -2.98 7.67 14.55
C GLY A 145 -1.61 7.53 15.20
N TYR A 146 -1.57 7.79 16.50
CA TYR A 146 -0.36 7.76 17.31
C TYR A 146 -0.60 6.98 18.60
N LEU A 147 0.42 6.25 19.05
CA LEU A 147 0.46 5.70 20.40
C LEU A 147 0.64 6.84 21.43
N ASP A 148 0.35 6.57 22.70
CA ASP A 148 0.57 7.52 23.80
C ASP A 148 2.03 7.98 23.92
N THR A 149 2.96 7.15 23.44
CA THR A 149 4.40 7.43 23.35
C THR A 149 4.77 8.35 22.18
N GLY A 150 3.80 8.73 21.34
CA GLY A 150 3.98 9.56 20.14
C GLY A 150 4.44 8.79 18.89
N THR A 151 4.64 7.47 18.97
CA THR A 151 5.00 6.67 17.78
C THR A 151 3.78 6.51 16.86
N PRO A 152 3.87 6.81 15.55
CA PRO A 152 2.74 6.66 14.64
C PRO A 152 2.39 5.19 14.40
N TYR A 153 1.11 4.93 14.15
CA TYR A 153 0.64 3.69 13.54
C TYR A 153 -0.15 3.98 12.25
N GLY A 154 -0.14 3.05 11.32
CA GLY A 154 -0.81 3.17 10.03
C GLY A 154 -0.34 2.13 9.03
N SER A 155 -0.47 2.42 7.73
CA SER A 155 -0.14 1.43 6.70
C SER A 155 1.26 1.58 6.10
N MET A 156 1.96 0.46 5.94
CA MET A 156 3.22 0.40 5.19
C MET A 156 3.02 0.90 3.75
N SER A 157 1.90 0.53 3.10
CA SER A 157 1.60 0.93 1.72
C SER A 157 1.53 2.46 1.55
N GLY A 158 0.88 3.15 2.49
CA GLY A 158 0.81 4.61 2.51
C GLY A 158 2.18 5.25 2.70
N LEU A 159 3.00 4.73 3.61
CA LEU A 159 4.36 5.23 3.86
C LEU A 159 5.25 5.09 2.62
N ILE A 160 5.22 3.93 1.96
CA ILE A 160 6.02 3.68 0.76
C ILE A 160 5.67 4.66 -0.34
N TYR A 161 4.38 4.85 -0.60
CA TYR A 161 3.94 5.81 -1.61
C TYR A 161 4.40 7.23 -1.28
N LYS A 162 4.23 7.68 -0.03
CA LYS A 162 4.65 9.03 0.39
C LYS A 162 6.15 9.25 0.16
N SER A 163 6.94 8.18 0.28
CA SER A 163 8.39 8.19 0.01
C SER A 163 8.78 8.03 -1.47
N MET A 164 7.84 7.85 -2.40
CA MET A 164 8.16 7.70 -3.82
C MET A 164 8.66 9.02 -4.44
N PRO A 165 9.63 8.96 -5.37
CA PRO A 165 10.01 10.11 -6.18
C PRO A 165 8.79 10.72 -6.89
N GLY A 166 8.75 12.05 -6.99
CA GLY A 166 7.61 12.78 -7.55
C GLY A 166 7.21 12.32 -8.95
N LEU A 167 8.18 11.94 -9.80
CA LEU A 167 7.93 11.42 -11.15
C LEU A 167 7.22 10.06 -11.16
N VAL A 168 7.49 9.20 -10.16
CA VAL A 168 6.78 7.92 -10.03
C VAL A 168 5.39 8.18 -9.47
N ARG A 169 5.29 9.07 -8.48
CA ARG A 169 4.03 9.47 -7.85
C ARG A 169 3.05 10.07 -8.85
N SER A 170 3.53 10.88 -9.79
CA SER A 170 2.69 11.52 -10.81
C SER A 170 2.07 10.54 -11.81
N ARG A 171 2.50 9.27 -11.83
CA ARG A 171 1.85 8.21 -12.62
C ARG A 171 0.55 7.71 -11.99
N PHE A 172 0.29 8.00 -10.72
CA PHE A 172 -0.95 7.63 -10.06
C PHE A 172 -2.02 8.70 -10.27
N VAL A 173 -3.27 8.26 -10.50
CA VAL A 173 -4.38 9.16 -10.83
C VAL A 173 -4.88 9.95 -9.62
N VAL A 174 -4.84 9.33 -8.44
CA VAL A 174 -5.49 9.85 -7.23
C VAL A 174 -4.45 10.54 -6.32
N PRO A 175 -4.65 11.83 -5.97
CA PRO A 175 -3.84 12.53 -4.97
C PRO A 175 -3.78 11.82 -3.61
N THR A 176 -2.76 12.13 -2.80
CA THR A 176 -2.54 11.41 -1.53
C THR A 176 -3.54 11.79 -0.46
N GLU A 177 -3.88 13.07 -0.44
CA GLU A 177 -4.77 13.74 0.47
C GLU A 177 -6.17 13.13 0.45
N ILE A 178 -6.59 12.57 -0.69
CA ILE A 178 -7.90 11.90 -0.81
C ILE A 178 -7.95 10.62 0.04
N PHE A 179 -6.85 9.86 0.12
CA PHE A 179 -6.84 8.62 0.91
C PHE A 179 -6.94 8.89 2.42
N GLU A 180 -6.52 10.08 2.85
CA GLU A 180 -6.53 10.56 4.24
C GLU A 180 -7.89 11.15 4.68
N ILE A 181 -8.88 11.23 3.79
CA ILE A 181 -10.24 11.68 4.15
C ILE A 181 -10.89 10.66 5.10
N GLU A 182 -11.56 11.09 6.17
CA GLU A 182 -12.23 10.16 7.09
C GLU A 182 -13.61 9.73 6.58
N ASP A 183 -14.40 10.67 6.01
CA ASP A 183 -15.71 10.38 5.42
C ASP A 183 -15.57 9.39 4.26
N TYR A 184 -16.00 8.15 4.50
CA TYR A 184 -15.83 7.03 3.59
C TYR A 184 -16.54 7.27 2.24
N GLU A 185 -17.76 7.81 2.26
CA GLU A 185 -18.53 8.03 1.03
C GLU A 185 -17.92 9.17 0.22
N LEU A 186 -17.52 10.27 0.86
CA LEU A 186 -16.82 11.37 0.18
C LEU A 186 -15.48 10.92 -0.40
N LYS A 187 -14.70 10.12 0.35
CA LYS A 187 -13.42 9.56 -0.11
C LYS A 187 -13.59 8.79 -1.40
N TYR A 188 -14.47 7.79 -1.41
CA TYR A 188 -14.64 6.93 -2.58
C TYR A 188 -15.30 7.66 -3.75
N TYR A 189 -16.18 8.65 -3.47
CA TYR A 189 -16.68 9.54 -4.51
C TYR A 189 -15.55 10.32 -5.20
N LEU A 190 -14.64 10.94 -4.44
CA LEU A 190 -13.52 11.69 -4.98
C LEU A 190 -12.51 10.77 -5.69
N ILE A 191 -12.21 9.59 -5.15
CA ILE A 191 -11.40 8.57 -5.85
C ILE A 191 -12.02 8.29 -7.23
N THR A 192 -13.34 8.08 -7.29
CA THR A 192 -14.05 7.78 -8.53
C THR A 192 -13.98 8.96 -9.51
N ALA A 193 -14.24 10.18 -9.04
CA ALA A 193 -14.19 11.39 -9.87
C ALA A 193 -12.80 11.63 -10.49
N PHE A 194 -11.74 11.54 -9.68
CA PHE A 194 -10.36 11.66 -10.16
C PHE A 194 -10.01 10.54 -11.15
N SER A 195 -10.48 9.31 -10.88
CA SER A 195 -10.27 8.18 -11.78
C SER A 195 -10.91 8.40 -13.15
N LEU A 196 -12.16 8.86 -13.20
CA LEU A 196 -12.90 9.11 -14.44
C LEU A 196 -12.32 10.26 -15.27
N MET A 197 -11.71 11.26 -14.61
CA MET A 197 -11.06 12.39 -15.26
C MET A 197 -9.85 11.95 -16.12
N GLU A 198 -9.20 10.84 -15.77
CA GLU A 198 -8.12 10.24 -16.55
C GLU A 198 -8.66 9.20 -17.54
N GLY A 199 -8.50 9.46 -18.84
CA GLY A 199 -8.95 8.55 -19.90
C GLY A 199 -7.98 7.41 -20.20
N ASN A 200 -6.70 7.55 -19.83
CA ASN A 200 -5.65 6.59 -20.17
C ASN A 200 -5.09 5.87 -18.92
N VAL A 201 -5.94 5.08 -18.26
CA VAL A 201 -5.51 4.15 -17.20
C VAL A 201 -5.12 2.81 -17.82
N THR A 202 -3.90 2.35 -17.55
CA THR A 202 -3.37 1.07 -18.07
C THR A 202 -3.21 -0.01 -17.00
N LEU A 203 -3.22 0.36 -15.73
CA LEU A 203 -3.12 -0.56 -14.60
C LEU A 203 -4.04 -0.10 -13.46
N MET A 204 -4.82 -1.02 -12.93
CA MET A 204 -5.56 -0.85 -11.68
C MET A 204 -4.96 -1.75 -10.61
N ALA A 205 -4.75 -1.24 -9.39
CA ALA A 205 -4.21 -1.99 -8.28
C ALA A 205 -4.96 -1.66 -6.99
N THR A 206 -5.46 -2.69 -6.32
CA THR A 206 -6.13 -2.59 -5.01
C THR A 206 -5.97 -3.89 -4.24
N ALA A 207 -5.97 -3.84 -2.91
CA ALA A 207 -5.86 -5.04 -2.08
C ALA A 207 -7.02 -6.02 -2.32
N ASN A 208 -8.27 -5.54 -2.38
CA ASN A 208 -9.47 -6.37 -2.51
C ASN A 208 -10.32 -5.96 -3.73
N PRO A 209 -10.93 -6.91 -4.46
CA PRO A 209 -11.84 -6.63 -5.58
C PRO A 209 -13.09 -5.82 -5.17
N SER A 210 -13.52 -5.87 -3.91
CA SER A 210 -14.66 -5.09 -3.41
C SER A 210 -14.51 -3.59 -3.64
N THR A 211 -13.27 -3.08 -3.58
CA THR A 211 -12.94 -1.70 -3.94
C THR A 211 -13.29 -1.39 -5.38
N ILE A 212 -12.97 -2.29 -6.31
CA ILE A 212 -13.27 -2.12 -7.75
C ILE A 212 -14.79 -2.10 -7.95
N LEU A 213 -15.50 -3.00 -7.28
CA LEU A 213 -16.96 -3.05 -7.33
C LEU A 213 -17.59 -1.77 -6.76
N LYS A 214 -17.07 -1.21 -5.66
CA LYS A 214 -17.53 0.07 -5.09
C LYS A 214 -17.34 1.23 -6.07
N LEU A 215 -16.21 1.29 -6.80
CA LEU A 215 -16.03 2.31 -7.83
C LEU A 215 -17.07 2.14 -8.96
N GLY A 216 -17.31 0.91 -9.41
CA GLY A 216 -18.34 0.62 -10.40
C GLY A 216 -19.75 1.02 -9.94
N ASP A 217 -20.10 0.74 -8.68
CA ASP A 217 -21.37 1.12 -8.07
C ASP A 217 -21.56 2.65 -8.01
N ILE A 218 -20.51 3.38 -7.62
CA ILE A 218 -20.55 4.85 -7.61
C ILE A 218 -20.72 5.40 -9.03
N ILE A 219 -19.99 4.85 -10.02
CA ILE A 219 -20.13 5.24 -11.43
C ILE A 219 -21.57 5.02 -11.90
N GLY A 220 -22.12 3.83 -11.65
CA GLY A 220 -23.48 3.48 -12.07
C GLY A 220 -24.55 4.38 -11.45
N LYS A 221 -24.42 4.72 -10.16
CA LYS A 221 -25.42 5.53 -9.44
C LYS A 221 -25.28 7.03 -9.64
N GLN A 222 -24.08 7.53 -9.97
CA GLN A 222 -23.77 8.96 -9.94
C GLN A 222 -23.08 9.47 -11.21
N ALA A 223 -23.22 8.77 -12.35
CA ALA A 223 -22.56 9.11 -13.62
C ALA A 223 -22.74 10.58 -14.01
N ASP A 224 -23.98 11.08 -14.06
CA ASP A 224 -24.28 12.47 -14.46
C ASP A 224 -23.60 13.50 -13.55
N ARG A 225 -23.62 13.24 -12.24
CA ARG A 225 -22.98 14.11 -11.24
C ARG A 225 -21.46 14.12 -11.40
N LEU A 226 -20.85 12.96 -11.59
CA LEU A 226 -19.41 12.81 -11.81
C LEU A 226 -18.96 13.52 -13.09
N ILE A 227 -19.70 13.31 -14.18
CA ILE A 227 -19.48 13.98 -15.46
C ILE A 227 -19.60 15.50 -15.31
N HIS A 228 -20.64 15.98 -14.63
CA HIS A 228 -20.81 17.39 -14.34
C HIS A 228 -19.61 17.95 -13.57
N ASN A 229 -19.14 17.25 -12.54
CA ASN A 229 -17.95 17.68 -11.79
C ASN A 229 -16.71 17.75 -12.69
N ILE A 230 -16.49 16.76 -13.56
CA ILE A 230 -15.37 16.77 -14.53
C ILE A 230 -15.50 17.97 -15.49
N LYS A 231 -16.71 18.28 -15.95
CA LYS A 231 -17.00 19.39 -16.86
C LYS A 231 -16.72 20.76 -16.25
N THR A 232 -17.12 20.96 -14.99
CA THR A 232 -16.99 22.24 -14.28
C THR A 232 -15.67 22.38 -13.53
N GLY A 233 -15.05 21.27 -13.13
CA GLY A 233 -13.90 21.24 -12.22
C GLY A 233 -14.27 21.57 -10.77
N THR A 234 -15.54 21.42 -10.37
CA THR A 234 -16.02 21.83 -9.03
C THR A 234 -16.70 20.71 -8.28
N PHE A 235 -16.63 20.76 -6.94
CA PHE A 235 -17.33 19.88 -6.01
C PHE A 235 -18.11 20.71 -4.99
N THR A 236 -19.32 20.26 -4.63
CA THR A 236 -20.22 20.98 -3.73
C THR A 236 -20.11 20.56 -2.26
N ASN A 237 -19.51 19.41 -1.97
CA ASN A 237 -19.55 18.77 -0.65
C ASN A 237 -18.14 18.66 -0.01
N LEU A 238 -17.33 19.72 -0.10
CA LEU A 238 -15.96 19.75 0.46
C LEU A 238 -15.86 20.53 1.78
N GLU A 239 -16.97 21.00 2.32
CA GLU A 239 -17.08 21.80 3.54
C GLU A 239 -16.62 21.04 4.80
N LYS A 240 -16.76 19.71 4.81
CA LYS A 240 -16.29 18.86 5.92
C LYS A 240 -14.78 18.65 5.93
N LEU A 241 -14.06 19.05 4.86
CA LEU A 241 -12.63 18.87 4.75
C LEU A 241 -11.87 20.07 5.34
N GLY A 242 -10.70 19.81 5.91
CA GLY A 242 -9.78 20.87 6.34
C GLY A 242 -9.37 21.76 5.16
N ALA A 243 -9.05 23.03 5.45
CA ALA A 243 -8.74 24.04 4.43
C ALA A 243 -7.64 23.61 3.46
N ASP A 244 -6.56 22.99 3.97
CA ASP A 244 -5.44 22.53 3.15
C ASP A 244 -5.80 21.35 2.25
N GLN A 245 -6.56 20.37 2.77
CA GLN A 245 -7.05 19.25 1.96
C GLN A 245 -7.98 19.74 0.86
N LYS A 246 -8.93 20.62 1.19
CA LYS A 246 -9.84 21.24 0.21
C LYS A 246 -9.06 21.97 -0.87
N LYS A 247 -8.07 22.78 -0.50
CA LYS A 247 -7.21 23.50 -1.44
C LYS A 247 -6.45 22.54 -2.36
N SER A 248 -5.85 21.48 -1.82
CA SER A 248 -5.11 20.49 -2.62
C SER A 248 -6.01 19.76 -3.62
N ILE A 249 -7.21 19.35 -3.20
CA ILE A 249 -8.19 18.68 -4.06
C ILE A 249 -8.64 19.59 -5.20
N VAL A 250 -9.05 20.82 -4.89
CA VAL A 250 -9.51 21.80 -5.90
C VAL A 250 -8.38 22.18 -6.88
N GLN A 251 -7.15 22.29 -6.39
CA GLN A 251 -6.00 22.58 -7.25
C GLN A 251 -5.67 21.40 -8.19
N SER A 252 -5.88 20.16 -7.73
CA SER A 252 -5.53 18.95 -8.49
C SER A 252 -6.63 18.50 -9.45
N PHE A 253 -7.88 18.92 -9.23
CA PHE A 253 -9.02 18.57 -10.08
C PHE A 253 -9.31 19.69 -11.09
N LYS A 254 -8.79 19.56 -12.30
CA LYS A 254 -8.97 20.57 -13.36
C LYS A 254 -10.20 20.24 -14.20
N LYS A 255 -10.95 21.29 -14.58
CA LYS A 255 -12.04 21.15 -15.56
C LYS A 255 -11.53 20.46 -16.83
N ASN A 256 -12.28 19.49 -17.32
CA ASN A 256 -11.95 18.71 -18.51
C ASN A 256 -13.22 18.47 -19.33
N THR A 257 -13.63 19.49 -20.09
CA THR A 257 -14.85 19.45 -20.90
C THR A 257 -14.79 18.36 -21.98
N LYS A 258 -13.61 18.14 -22.57
CA LYS A 258 -13.41 17.06 -23.56
C LYS A 258 -13.73 15.70 -22.95
N ARG A 259 -13.15 15.38 -21.79
CA ARG A 259 -13.39 14.10 -21.13
C ARG A 259 -14.84 13.96 -20.67
N ALA A 260 -15.44 15.03 -20.15
CA ALA A 260 -16.85 15.02 -19.80
C ALA A 260 -17.73 14.68 -21.01
N SER A 261 -17.51 15.33 -22.16
CA SER A 261 -18.26 15.05 -23.38
C SER A 261 -18.02 13.65 -23.94
N GLU A 262 -16.81 13.10 -23.82
CA GLU A 262 -16.55 11.69 -24.16
C GLU A 262 -17.43 10.75 -23.32
N LEU A 263 -17.49 10.97 -22.00
CA LEU A 263 -18.30 10.16 -21.08
C LEU A 263 -19.81 10.36 -21.32
N GLU A 264 -20.27 11.60 -21.54
CA GLU A 264 -21.68 11.92 -21.91
C GLU A 264 -22.10 11.17 -23.18
N ASN A 265 -21.21 11.14 -24.19
CA ASN A 265 -21.47 10.45 -25.45
C ASN A 265 -21.52 8.93 -25.29
N ILE A 266 -20.68 8.35 -24.43
CA ILE A 266 -20.74 6.90 -24.13
C ILE A 266 -22.04 6.59 -23.39
N LEU A 267 -22.34 7.34 -22.33
CA LEU A 267 -23.51 7.15 -21.48
C LEU A 267 -24.82 7.26 -22.28
N SER A 268 -24.95 8.28 -23.12
CA SER A 268 -26.14 8.46 -23.98
C SER A 268 -26.33 7.35 -25.00
N LYS A 269 -25.25 6.76 -25.53
CA LYS A 269 -25.31 5.67 -26.51
C LYS A 269 -25.56 4.29 -25.89
N LYS A 270 -25.00 4.03 -24.71
CA LYS A 270 -25.01 2.68 -24.10
C LYS A 270 -25.95 2.55 -22.89
N GLY A 271 -26.40 3.66 -22.33
CA GLY A 271 -27.22 3.68 -21.10
C GLY A 271 -26.42 3.43 -19.81
N ASN A 272 -25.14 3.08 -19.90
CA ASN A 272 -24.25 2.91 -18.75
C ASN A 272 -22.78 3.22 -19.11
N LEU A 273 -21.93 3.29 -18.09
CA LEU A 273 -20.48 3.42 -18.23
C LEU A 273 -19.79 2.20 -17.63
N THR A 274 -19.24 1.33 -18.47
CA THR A 274 -18.42 0.19 -18.01
C THR A 274 -16.94 0.57 -17.95
N PHE A 275 -16.13 -0.17 -17.19
CA PHE A 275 -14.68 0.08 -17.15
C PHE A 275 -13.99 -0.06 -18.52
N ALA A 276 -14.48 -0.96 -19.37
CA ALA A 276 -13.93 -1.12 -20.72
C ALA A 276 -14.20 0.12 -21.61
N ASP A 277 -15.35 0.79 -21.41
CA ASP A 277 -15.69 2.01 -22.12
C ASP A 277 -14.89 3.22 -21.60
N ILE A 278 -14.73 3.29 -20.29
CA ILE A 278 -14.02 4.39 -19.63
C ILE A 278 -12.51 4.30 -19.92
N TRP A 279 -11.93 3.11 -19.81
CA TRP A 279 -10.48 2.87 -19.92
C TRP A 279 -10.18 1.75 -20.92
N PRO A 280 -10.32 1.99 -22.23
CA PRO A 280 -10.11 0.97 -23.26
C PRO A 280 -8.66 0.47 -23.33
N ASN A 281 -7.71 1.19 -22.74
CA ASN A 281 -6.29 0.82 -22.67
C ASN A 281 -5.90 0.03 -21.41
N LEU A 282 -6.85 -0.30 -20.53
CA LEU A 282 -6.57 -1.05 -19.30
C LEU A 282 -5.93 -2.41 -19.66
N LYS A 283 -4.71 -2.66 -19.17
CA LYS A 283 -3.94 -3.88 -19.45
C LYS A 283 -3.98 -4.90 -18.32
N ALA A 284 -4.14 -4.45 -17.08
CA ALA A 284 -4.08 -5.31 -15.92
C ALA A 284 -4.89 -4.76 -14.74
N VAL A 285 -5.42 -5.70 -13.96
CA VAL A 285 -6.00 -5.47 -12.63
C VAL A 285 -5.23 -6.33 -11.64
N CYS A 286 -4.54 -5.69 -10.71
CA CYS A 286 -3.79 -6.34 -9.65
C CYS A 286 -4.59 -6.28 -8.35
N THR A 287 -5.16 -7.41 -7.95
CA THR A 287 -5.91 -7.54 -6.69
C THR A 287 -5.87 -8.96 -6.15
N TRP A 288 -6.16 -9.15 -4.87
CA TRP A 288 -6.26 -10.48 -4.29
C TRP A 288 -7.52 -11.17 -4.78
N THR A 289 -7.36 -12.37 -5.32
CA THR A 289 -8.47 -13.23 -5.78
C THR A 289 -8.62 -14.50 -4.94
N GLY A 290 -7.72 -14.71 -3.98
CA GLY A 290 -7.77 -15.82 -3.02
C GLY A 290 -8.11 -15.32 -1.62
N GLY A 291 -8.73 -16.21 -0.83
CA GLY A 291 -9.02 -16.04 0.60
C GLY A 291 -8.26 -17.06 1.43
#